data_AF-V7DHZ8-F1
#
_entry.id   AF-V7DHZ8-F1
#
_cell.length_a   1.000
_cell.length_b   1.000
_cell.length_c   1.000
_cell.angle_alpha   90.00
_cell.angle_beta   90.00
_cell.angle_gamma   90.00
#
_symmetry.space_group_name_H-M   'P 1'
#
loop_
_entity.id
_entity.type
_entity.pdbx_description
1 polymer ?
#
loop_
_entity_poly.entity_id
_entity_poly.type
_entity_poly.pdbx_seq_one_letter_code
_entity_poly.pdbx_strand_id
1 'polypeptide(L)'
;ARLAGAGLPRLMFVTVLPNCMAPLIVQATLSFSSAILDAAALGFLGLGVQPPTPEWGTMLASARDYIERAWWVVSLPGLTILLSVLAINLMGDGLRDALDPKLKNAA
;
A
#
# COMPACT_ATOMS: atom_id res chain seq x y z
N ALA A 1 16.81 -1.90 30.47
CA ALA A 1 17.74 -1.76 29.32
C ALA A 1 18.71 -0.59 29.47
N ARG A 2 18.26 0.67 29.67
CA ARG A 2 19.17 1.81 29.96
C ARG A 2 20.02 1.64 31.24
N LEU A 3 19.44 1.04 32.28
CA LEU A 3 20.14 0.72 33.53
C LEU A 3 21.19 -0.40 33.39
N ALA A 4 21.25 -1.10 32.25
CA ALA A 4 22.18 -2.21 31.98
C ALA A 4 23.38 -1.79 31.10
N GLY A 5 23.62 -0.49 30.90
CA GLY A 5 24.76 0.00 30.12
C GLY A 5 24.69 -0.23 28.61
N ALA A 6 23.52 -0.54 28.05
CA ALA A 6 23.38 -0.75 26.61
C ALA A 6 23.51 0.58 25.84
N GLY A 7 24.47 0.65 24.91
CA GLY A 7 24.65 1.79 24.01
C GLY A 7 23.41 2.07 23.15
N LEU A 8 23.22 3.34 22.77
CA LEU A 8 22.07 3.82 21.98
C LEU A 8 21.74 2.96 20.74
N PRO A 9 22.70 2.54 19.89
CA PRO A 9 22.38 1.70 18.72
C PRO A 9 21.89 0.32 19.14
N ARG A 10 22.47 -0.30 20.17
CA ARG A 10 22.02 -1.60 20.69
C ARG A 10 20.60 -1.51 21.24
N LEU A 11 20.27 -0.43 21.96
CA LEU A 11 18.91 -0.22 22.48
C LEU A 11 17.89 -0.06 21.33
N MET A 12 18.24 0.71 20.30
CA MET A 12 17.38 0.91 19.12
C MET A 12 17.12 -0.41 18.39
N PHE A 13 18.15 -1.17 18.01
CA PHE A 13 17.97 -2.39 17.21
C PHE A 13 17.50 -3.61 17.98
N VAL A 14 17.83 -3.73 19.27
CA VAL A 14 17.49 -4.93 20.07
C VAL A 14 16.20 -4.75 20.85
N THR A 15 15.88 -3.53 21.28
CA THR A 15 14.71 -3.28 22.13
C THR A 15 13.63 -2.50 21.39
N VAL A 16 13.94 -1.37 20.76
CA VAL A 16 12.88 -0.53 20.16
C VAL A 16 12.37 -1.13 18.85
N LEU A 17 13.28 -1.47 17.94
CA LEU A 17 12.95 -1.93 16.60
C LEU A 17 12.05 -3.17 16.64
N PRO A 18 12.39 -4.27 17.34
CA PRO A 18 11.54 -5.47 17.34
C PRO A 18 10.16 -5.25 17.96
N ASN A 19 10.05 -4.34 18.95
CA ASN A 19 8.78 -4.01 19.58
C ASN A 19 7.87 -3.15 18.68
N CYS A 20 8.45 -2.36 17.76
CA CYS A 20 7.69 -1.53 16.82
C CYS A 20 7.63 -2.11 15.39
N MET A 21 8.32 -3.21 15.09
CA MET A 21 8.30 -3.84 13.76
C MET A 21 6.88 -4.18 13.33
N ALA A 22 6.09 -4.73 14.24
CA ALA A 22 4.71 -5.13 13.98
C ALA A 22 3.83 -3.97 13.46
N PRO A 23 3.65 -2.86 14.22
CA PRO A 23 2.90 -1.71 13.72
C PRO A 23 3.57 -1.03 12.52
N LEU A 24 4.90 -1.06 12.40
CA LEU A 24 5.60 -0.52 11.23
C LEU A 24 5.25 -1.24 9.93
N ILE A 25 5.20 -2.57 9.93
CA ILE A 25 4.89 -3.33 8.71
C ILE A 25 3.43 -3.09 8.30
N VAL A 26 2.51 -3.03 9.26
CA VAL A 26 1.09 -2.68 9.01
C VAL A 26 1.01 -1.28 8.39
N GLN A 27 1.66 -0.29 9.00
CA GLN A 27 1.65 1.07 8.49
C GLN A 27 2.28 1.17 7.11
N ALA A 28 3.39 0.47 6.86
CA ALA A 28 4.04 0.43 5.55
C ALA A 28 3.11 -0.14 4.48
N THR A 29 2.35 -1.19 4.80
CA THR A 29 1.38 -1.81 3.89
C THR A 29 0.27 -0.84 3.50
N LEU A 30 -0.28 -0.11 4.48
CA LEU A 30 -1.32 0.90 4.23
C LEU A 30 -0.77 2.09 3.43
N SER A 31 0.43 2.57 3.76
CA SER A 31 1.10 3.65 3.00
C SER A 31 1.40 3.24 1.56
N PHE A 32 1.75 1.97 1.32
CA PHE A 32 2.00 1.46 -0.02
C PHE A 32 0.74 1.48 -0.89
N SER A 33 -0.42 1.13 -0.33
CA SER A 33 -1.72 1.29 -1.00
C SER A 33 -1.95 2.73 -1.47
N SER A 34 -1.72 3.72 -0.59
CA SER A 34 -1.85 5.13 -0.95
C SER A 34 -0.89 5.53 -2.08
N ALA A 35 0.36 5.06 -2.04
CA ALA A 35 1.34 5.34 -3.08
C ALA A 35 0.92 4.79 -4.46
N ILE A 36 0.24 3.63 -4.51
CA ILE A 36 -0.32 3.10 -5.76
C ILE A 36 -1.41 4.03 -6.29
N LEU A 37 -2.31 4.49 -5.43
CA LEU A 37 -3.38 5.41 -5.83
C LEU A 37 -2.82 6.74 -6.32
N ASP A 38 -1.81 7.27 -5.65
CA ASP A 38 -1.10 8.49 -6.06
C ASP A 38 -0.42 8.31 -7.41
N ALA A 39 0.26 7.19 -7.64
CA ALA A 39 0.88 6.88 -8.92
C ALA A 39 -0.15 6.76 -10.05
N ALA A 40 -1.27 6.07 -9.81
CA ALA A 40 -2.36 5.97 -10.77
C ALA A 40 -3.03 7.31 -11.04
N ALA A 41 -3.18 8.18 -10.02
CA ALA A 41 -3.71 9.53 -10.17
C ALA A 41 -2.77 10.41 -11.01
N LEU A 42 -1.46 10.35 -10.77
CA LEU A 42 -0.46 11.04 -11.59
C LEU A 42 -0.45 10.52 -13.03
N GLY A 43 -0.57 9.19 -13.22
CA GLY A 43 -0.75 8.58 -14.53
C GLY A 43 -2.00 9.07 -15.24
N PHE A 44 -3.11 9.17 -14.51
CA PHE A 44 -4.36 9.71 -15.00
C PHE A 44 -4.23 11.20 -15.40
N LEU A 45 -3.46 11.99 -14.67
CA LEU A 45 -3.15 13.39 -15.01
C LEU A 45 -2.17 13.54 -16.19
N GLY A 46 -1.65 12.44 -16.74
CA GLY A 46 -0.68 12.46 -17.85
C GLY A 46 0.77 12.65 -17.41
N LEU A 47 1.05 12.57 -16.11
CA LEU A 47 2.40 12.58 -15.53
C LEU A 47 2.96 11.18 -15.32
N GLY A 48 2.28 10.16 -15.83
CA GLY A 48 2.70 8.76 -15.75
C GLY A 48 3.71 8.38 -16.82
N VAL A 49 3.93 7.07 -16.93
CA VAL A 49 4.87 6.51 -17.90
C VAL A 49 4.29 6.62 -19.30
N GLN A 50 5.07 7.15 -20.24
CA GLN A 50 4.63 7.26 -21.63
C GLN A 50 4.60 5.87 -22.32
N PRO A 51 3.72 5.66 -23.31
CA PRO A 51 3.78 4.48 -24.18
C PRO A 51 5.20 4.27 -24.72
N PRO A 52 5.72 3.03 -24.82
CA PRO A 52 5.00 1.77 -25.03
C PRO A 52 4.74 0.93 -23.77
N THR A 53 5.25 1.34 -22.60
CA THR A 53 5.07 0.56 -21.37
C THR A 53 3.66 0.73 -20.83
N PRO A 54 2.94 -0.36 -20.53
CA PRO A 54 1.58 -0.29 -20.01
C PRO A 54 1.57 0.24 -18.57
N GLU A 55 0.81 1.31 -18.32
CA GLU A 55 0.61 1.89 -16.99
C GLU A 55 -0.89 2.19 -16.80
N TRP A 56 -1.48 1.73 -15.70
CA TRP A 56 -2.94 1.70 -15.55
C TRP A 56 -3.59 3.09 -15.45
N GLY A 57 -2.92 4.07 -14.84
CA GLY A 57 -3.41 5.44 -14.71
C GLY A 57 -3.52 6.16 -16.06
N THR A 58 -2.47 6.08 -16.87
CA THR A 58 -2.41 6.64 -18.24
C THR A 58 -3.36 5.89 -19.17
N MET A 59 -3.50 4.57 -19.04
CA MET A 59 -4.54 3.81 -19.76
C MET A 59 -5.94 4.34 -19.43
N LEU A 60 -6.22 4.64 -18.16
CA LEU A 60 -7.49 5.23 -17.73
C LEU A 60 -7.67 6.65 -18.29
N ALA A 61 -6.59 7.43 -18.46
CA ALA A 61 -6.61 8.76 -19.08
C ALA A 61 -7.01 8.69 -20.55
N SER A 62 -6.36 7.82 -21.33
CA SER A 62 -6.63 7.66 -22.76
C SER A 62 -7.98 7.01 -23.05
N ALA A 63 -8.51 6.22 -22.11
CA ALA A 63 -9.79 5.53 -22.27
C ALA A 63 -11.01 6.47 -22.18
N ARG A 64 -10.86 7.69 -21.65
CA ARG A 64 -11.96 8.67 -21.50
C ARG A 64 -12.64 8.99 -22.82
N ASP A 65 -11.86 9.15 -23.89
CA ASP A 65 -12.34 9.47 -25.23
C ASP A 65 -13.16 8.32 -25.86
N TYR A 66 -13.03 7.11 -25.31
CA TYR A 66 -13.69 5.91 -25.79
C TYR A 66 -14.85 5.46 -24.92
N ILE A 67 -15.22 6.21 -23.87
CA ILE A 67 -16.20 5.74 -22.87
C ILE A 67 -17.58 5.45 -23.46
N GLU A 68 -18.02 6.24 -24.45
CA GLU A 68 -19.31 6.07 -25.13
C GLU A 68 -19.30 4.88 -26.11
N ARG A 69 -18.14 4.53 -26.66
CA ARG A 69 -17.99 3.44 -27.66
C ARG A 69 -17.56 2.11 -27.05
N ALA A 70 -16.76 2.16 -25.99
CA ALA A 70 -16.06 1.02 -25.43
C ALA A 70 -15.84 1.22 -23.92
N TRP A 71 -16.94 1.26 -23.16
CA TRP A 71 -16.94 1.46 -21.70
C TRP A 71 -15.99 0.51 -20.95
N TRP A 72 -15.78 -0.72 -21.44
CA TRP A 72 -14.88 -1.70 -20.86
C TRP A 72 -13.41 -1.26 -20.84
N VAL A 73 -12.99 -0.37 -21.76
CA VAL A 73 -11.60 0.11 -21.86
C VAL A 73 -11.26 1.02 -20.67
N VAL A 74 -12.26 1.73 -20.11
CA VAL A 74 -12.12 2.48 -18.85
C VAL A 74 -12.27 1.56 -17.65
N SER A 75 -13.25 0.65 -17.68
CA SER A 75 -13.58 -0.18 -16.51
C SER A 75 -12.48 -1.17 -16.14
N LEU A 76 -11.76 -1.75 -17.12
CA LEU A 76 -10.74 -2.77 -16.85
C LEU A 76 -9.55 -2.21 -16.04
N PRO A 77 -8.85 -1.12 -16.46
CA PRO A 77 -7.78 -0.52 -15.67
C PRO A 77 -8.27 0.00 -14.30
N GLY A 78 -9.49 0.54 -14.24
CA GLY A 78 -10.08 0.98 -12.98
C GLY A 78 -10.29 -0.17 -11.99
N LEU A 79 -10.78 -1.32 -12.48
CA LEU A 79 -11.02 -2.50 -11.67
C LEU A 79 -9.71 -3.16 -11.23
N THR A 80 -8.67 -3.17 -12.05
CA THR A 80 -7.35 -3.70 -11.66
C THR A 80 -6.70 -2.87 -10.56
N ILE A 81 -6.79 -1.53 -10.63
CA ILE A 81 -6.33 -0.64 -9.55
C ILE A 81 -7.13 -0.92 -8.27
N LEU A 82 -8.45 -0.95 -8.37
CA LEU A 82 -9.34 -1.19 -7.23
C LEU A 82 -9.03 -2.53 -6.54
N LEU A 83 -8.91 -3.62 -7.30
CA LEU A 83 -8.60 -4.93 -6.74
C LEU A 83 -7.21 -4.99 -6.12
N SER A 84 -6.21 -4.34 -6.73
CA SER A 84 -4.85 -4.29 -6.20
C SER A 84 -4.80 -3.56 -4.86
N VAL A 85 -5.41 -2.38 -4.80
CA VAL A 85 -5.54 -1.57 -3.59
C VAL A 85 -6.30 -2.34 -2.52
N LEU A 86 -7.44 -2.94 -2.86
CA LEU A 86 -8.25 -3.72 -1.92
C LEU A 86 -7.47 -4.92 -1.36
N ALA A 87 -6.78 -5.68 -2.21
CA ALA A 87 -5.99 -6.83 -1.78
C ALA A 87 -4.89 -6.44 -0.79
N ILE A 88 -4.18 -5.33 -1.06
CA ILE A 88 -3.13 -4.82 -0.17
C ILE A 88 -3.72 -4.31 1.15
N ASN A 89 -4.85 -3.60 1.11
CA ASN A 89 -5.52 -3.14 2.34
C ASN A 89 -5.98 -4.33 3.20
N LEU A 90 -6.64 -5.32 2.60
CA LEU A 90 -7.06 -6.53 3.32
C LEU A 90 -5.88 -7.32 3.87
N MET A 91 -4.76 -7.39 3.13
CA MET A 91 -3.52 -8.00 3.64
C MET A 91 -2.96 -7.22 4.84
N GLY A 92 -2.98 -5.89 4.78
CA GLY A 92 -2.56 -5.01 5.87
C GLY A 92 -3.43 -5.17 7.12
N ASP A 93 -4.75 -5.27 6.94
CA ASP A 93 -5.70 -5.53 8.02
C ASP A 93 -5.52 -6.92 8.62
N GLY A 94 -5.36 -7.96 7.79
CA GLY A 94 -5.07 -9.31 8.28
C GLY A 94 -3.73 -9.39 9.02
N LEU A 95 -2.72 -8.67 8.55
CA LEU A 95 -1.44 -8.55 9.25
C LEU A 95 -1.59 -7.80 10.57
N ARG A 96 -2.39 -6.73 10.61
CA ARG A 96 -2.71 -5.99 11.82
C ARG A 96 -3.40 -6.88 12.84
N ASP A 97 -4.40 -7.64 12.43
CA ASP A 97 -5.14 -8.56 13.31
C ASP A 97 -4.24 -9.67 13.86
N ALA A 98 -3.35 -10.22 13.02
CA ALA A 98 -2.37 -11.23 13.46
C ALA A 98 -1.33 -10.68 14.43
N LEU A 99 -1.02 -9.39 14.34
CA LEU A 99 -0.02 -8.70 15.15
C LEU A 99 -0.61 -7.97 16.37
N ASP A 100 -1.92 -7.77 16.43
CA ASP A 100 -2.58 -7.13 17.57
C ASP A 100 -2.60 -8.09 18.77
N PRO A 101 -1.84 -7.79 19.85
CA PRO A 101 -1.75 -8.66 21.02
C PRO A 101 -3.06 -8.74 21.82
N LYS A 102 -4.09 -7.96 21.49
CA LYS A 102 -5.36 -7.94 22.23
C LYS A 102 -6.16 -9.25 22.15
N LEU A 103 -5.93 -10.11 21.17
CA LEU A 103 -6.55 -11.45 21.14
C LEU A 103 -5.93 -12.43 22.15
N LYS A 104 -4.76 -12.15 22.71
CA LYS A 104 -4.10 -13.03 23.70
C LYS A 104 -4.55 -12.81 25.14
N ASN A 105 -5.21 -11.70 25.47
CA ASN A 105 -5.59 -11.36 26.84
C ASN A 105 -7.07 -11.66 27.17
N ALA A 106 -7.79 -12.31 26.25
CA ALA A 106 -9.20 -12.68 26.42
C ALA A 106 -9.43 -14.20 26.58
N ALA A 107 -8.36 -14.98 26.78
CA ALA A 107 -8.39 -16.42 27.05
C ALA A 107 -7.74 -16.74 28.40
#